data_AF-A0A1M7UUC6-F1
#
_entry.id   AF-A0A1M7UUC6-F1
#
_cell.length_a   1.000
_cell.length_b   1.000
_cell.length_c   1.000
_cell.angle_alpha   90.00
_cell.angle_beta   90.00
_cell.angle_gamma   90.00
#
_symmetry.space_group_name_H-M   'P 1'
#
loop_
_entity.id
_entity.type
_entity.pdbx_description
1 polymer ?
#
loop_
_entity_poly.entity_id
_entity_poly.type
_entity_poly.pdbx_seq_one_letter_code
_entity_poly.pdbx_strand_id
1 'polypeptide(L)'
;MTPELRKDLLDIKGVIEKQIRDDVQSGRTPKDTIKTLFEKLDPETVKWFFAETVKKAEWDGRFYRRTKEWAFEFFHPLLSEEDGSRYGQISDSIVHRAHVNQLVEAIIDQKGMGTNPFRRS
;
A
#
# COMPACT_ATOMS: atom_id res chain seq x y z
N MET A 1 -12.85 -13.30 8.54
CA MET A 1 -11.77 -13.88 7.69
C MET A 1 -11.44 -15.31 8.13
N THR A 2 -10.98 -16.21 7.25
CA THR A 2 -10.55 -17.58 7.68
C THR A 2 -9.14 -17.56 8.31
N PRO A 3 -8.81 -18.49 9.23
CA PRO A 3 -7.48 -18.59 9.83
C PRO A 3 -6.34 -18.75 8.80
N GLU A 4 -6.59 -19.51 7.73
CA GLU A 4 -5.64 -19.77 6.66
C GLU A 4 -5.34 -18.49 5.87
N LEU A 5 -6.40 -17.78 5.45
CA LEU A 5 -6.24 -16.49 4.76
C LEU A 5 -5.51 -15.48 5.64
N ARG A 6 -5.80 -15.45 6.94
CA ARG A 6 -5.09 -14.59 7.89
C ARG A 6 -3.60 -14.91 7.96
N LYS A 7 -3.23 -16.19 7.97
CA LYS A 7 -1.83 -16.63 7.96
C LYS A 7 -1.13 -16.19 6.67
N ASP A 8 -1.75 -16.43 5.52
CA ASP A 8 -1.20 -16.06 4.22
C ASP A 8 -0.97 -14.54 4.13
N LEU A 9 -1.91 -13.74 4.65
CA LEU A 9 -1.75 -12.29 4.72
C LEU A 9 -0.60 -11.85 5.64
N LEU A 10 -0.36 -12.54 6.75
CA LEU A 10 0.80 -12.24 7.60
C LEU A 10 2.12 -12.55 6.89
N ASP A 11 2.18 -13.64 6.13
CA ASP A 11 3.36 -13.99 5.33
C ASP A 11 3.59 -12.95 4.21
N ILE A 12 2.54 -12.55 3.50
CA ILE A 12 2.59 -11.49 2.48
C ILE A 12 3.04 -10.16 3.09
N LYS A 13 2.49 -9.78 4.25
CA LYS A 13 2.90 -8.59 5.00
C LYS A 13 4.40 -8.63 5.30
N GLY A 14 4.91 -9.77 5.74
CA GLY A 14 6.34 -9.98 6.01
C GLY A 14 7.20 -9.78 4.75
N VAL A 15 6.75 -10.26 3.60
CA VAL A 15 7.43 -10.04 2.31
C VAL A 15 7.44 -8.56 1.93
N ILE A 16 6.31 -7.86 2.05
CA ILE A 16 6.21 -6.42 1.76
C ILE A 16 7.17 -5.63 2.67
N GLU A 17 7.10 -5.86 3.98
CA GLU A 17 7.91 -5.18 4.99
C GLU A 17 9.41 -5.41 4.77
N LYS A 18 9.80 -6.64 4.43
CA LYS A 18 11.19 -6.97 4.11
C LYS A 18 11.65 -6.27 2.83
N GLN A 19 10.87 -6.35 1.74
CA GLN A 19 11.23 -5.73 0.47
C GLN A 19 11.43 -4.21 0.61
N ILE A 20 10.51 -3.52 1.31
CA ILE A 20 10.62 -2.07 1.53
C ILE A 20 11.89 -1.75 2.33
N ARG A 21 12.17 -2.51 3.40
CA ARG A 21 13.39 -2.32 4.21
C ARG A 21 14.65 -2.47 3.36
N ASP A 22 14.75 -3.54 2.59
CA ASP A 22 15.91 -3.87 1.77
C ASP A 22 16.14 -2.80 0.68
N ASP A 23 15.06 -2.31 0.06
CA ASP A 23 15.13 -1.26 -0.96
C ASP A 23 15.50 0.11 -0.39
N VAL A 24 14.99 0.48 0.79
CA VAL A 24 15.40 1.72 1.49
C VAL A 24 16.89 1.69 1.81
N GLN A 25 17.39 0.56 2.31
CA GLN A 25 18.82 0.39 2.59
C GLN A 25 19.68 0.45 1.31
N SER A 26 19.13 -0.01 0.18
CA SER A 26 19.80 0.00 -1.12
C SER A 26 19.65 1.32 -1.89
N GLY A 27 18.93 2.31 -1.33
CA GLY A 27 18.70 3.61 -1.98
C GLY A 27 17.76 3.54 -3.20
N ARG A 28 16.90 2.52 -3.27
CA ARG A 28 15.96 2.34 -4.39
C ARG A 28 14.85 3.38 -4.36
N THR A 29 14.34 3.72 -5.54
CA THR A 29 13.23 4.68 -5.63
C THR A 29 11.91 4.03 -5.21
N PRO A 30 10.95 4.79 -4.64
CA PRO A 30 9.62 4.26 -4.31
C PRO A 30 8.92 3.61 -5.51
N LYS A 31 9.13 4.14 -6.73
CA LYS A 31 8.57 3.60 -7.97
C LYS A 31 9.10 2.20 -8.28
N ASP A 32 10.41 2.01 -8.13
CA ASP A 32 11.05 0.72 -8.37
C ASP A 32 10.65 -0.31 -7.31
N THR A 33 10.56 0.10 -6.04
CA THR A 33 10.05 -0.75 -4.95
C THR A 33 8.64 -1.23 -5.23
N ILE A 34 7.73 -0.34 -5.63
CA ILE A 34 6.34 -0.72 -5.96
C ILE A 34 6.30 -1.64 -7.18
N LYS A 35 7.11 -1.37 -8.20
CA LYS A 35 7.24 -2.27 -9.36
C LYS A 35 7.66 -3.67 -8.92
N THR A 36 8.71 -3.80 -8.10
CA THR A 36 9.19 -5.09 -7.60
C THR A 36 8.13 -5.79 -6.73
N LEU A 37 7.37 -5.05 -5.92
CA LEU A 37 6.26 -5.64 -5.15
C LEU A 37 5.17 -6.19 -6.06
N PHE A 38 4.76 -5.45 -7.09
CA PHE A 38 3.74 -5.89 -8.05
C PHE A 38 4.21 -7.03 -8.97
N GLU A 39 5.53 -7.20 -9.17
CA GLU A 39 6.10 -8.35 -9.89
C GLU A 39 6.09 -9.63 -9.02
N LYS A 40 6.19 -9.50 -7.70
CA LYS A 40 6.31 -10.63 -6.76
C LYS A 40 4.99 -11.07 -6.15
N LEU A 41 4.05 -10.14 -6.01
CA LEU A 41 2.82 -10.31 -5.25
C LEU A 41 1.64 -9.80 -6.08
N ASP A 42 0.44 -10.26 -5.73
CA ASP A 42 -0.79 -9.73 -6.30
C ASP A 42 -0.91 -8.21 -6.04
N PRO A 43 -1.05 -7.38 -7.10
CA PRO A 43 -1.08 -5.93 -6.96
C PRO A 43 -2.25 -5.41 -6.12
N GLU A 44 -3.42 -6.05 -6.17
CA GLU A 44 -4.59 -5.62 -5.39
C GLU A 44 -4.38 -5.87 -3.90
N THR A 45 -3.78 -7.00 -3.55
CA THR A 45 -3.37 -7.30 -2.18
C THR A 45 -2.34 -6.31 -1.66
N VAL A 46 -1.33 -5.96 -2.46
CA VAL A 46 -0.32 -4.95 -2.07
C VAL A 46 -0.99 -3.59 -1.85
N LYS A 47 -1.86 -3.14 -2.77
CA LYS A 47 -2.62 -1.89 -2.62
C LYS A 47 -3.49 -1.90 -1.36
N TRP A 48 -4.11 -3.03 -1.05
CA TRP A 48 -4.91 -3.20 0.17
C TRP A 48 -4.08 -2.96 1.44
N PHE A 49 -2.87 -3.53 1.54
CA PHE A 49 -1.98 -3.28 2.68
C PHE A 49 -1.67 -1.79 2.85
N PHE A 50 -1.35 -1.11 1.76
CA PHE A 50 -1.08 0.33 1.82
C PHE A 50 -2.32 1.15 2.18
N ALA A 51 -3.49 0.82 1.63
CA ALA A 51 -4.74 1.50 1.94
C ALA A 51 -5.10 1.35 3.43
N GLU A 52 -5.05 0.13 3.98
CA GLU A 52 -5.32 -0.11 5.41
C GLU A 52 -4.30 0.60 6.32
N THR A 53 -3.03 0.66 5.88
CA THR A 53 -1.98 1.40 6.58
C THR A 53 -2.30 2.89 6.67
N VAL A 54 -2.77 3.50 5.58
CA VAL A 54 -3.17 4.92 5.52
C VAL A 54 -4.44 5.16 6.34
N LYS A 55 -5.49 4.35 6.16
CA LYS A 55 -6.75 4.49 6.92
C LYS A 55 -6.50 4.45 8.42
N LYS A 56 -5.65 3.52 8.89
CA LYS A 56 -5.29 3.40 10.32
C LYS A 56 -4.61 4.64 10.90
N ALA A 57 -3.90 5.38 10.05
CA ALA A 57 -3.15 6.57 10.42
C ALA A 57 -3.66 7.81 9.66
N GLU A 58 -4.97 7.89 9.40
CA GLU A 58 -5.57 8.99 8.61
C GLU A 58 -5.32 10.36 9.24
N TRP A 59 -5.16 10.40 10.57
CA TRP A 59 -4.90 11.61 11.35
C TRP A 59 -3.47 12.11 11.18
N ASP A 60 -2.54 11.29 10.67
CA ASP A 60 -1.14 11.66 10.49
C ASP A 60 -1.01 12.71 9.37
N GLY A 61 -0.38 13.85 9.69
CA GLY A 61 -0.14 14.95 8.78
C GLY A 61 0.91 14.68 7.70
N ARG A 62 1.63 13.55 7.80
CA ARG A 62 2.63 13.12 6.79
C ARG A 62 2.00 12.49 5.56
N PHE A 63 0.74 12.04 5.65
CA PHE A 63 -0.01 11.59 4.49
C PHE A 63 -0.64 12.77 3.76
N TYR A 64 -0.47 12.83 2.44
CA TYR A 64 -1.11 13.85 1.63
C TYR A 64 -2.61 13.60 1.52
N ARG A 65 -3.36 14.67 1.21
CA ARG A 65 -4.82 14.57 1.06
C ARG A 65 -5.21 13.52 0.01
N ARG A 66 -4.57 13.54 -1.16
CA ARG A 66 -4.84 12.58 -2.25
C ARG A 66 -4.55 11.12 -1.86
N THR A 67 -3.53 10.90 -1.03
CA THR A 67 -3.18 9.60 -0.48
C THR A 67 -4.29 9.05 0.42
N LYS A 68 -4.86 9.93 1.26
CA LYS A 68 -5.99 9.58 2.14
C LYS A 68 -7.23 9.28 1.30
N GLU A 69 -7.57 10.17 0.37
CA GLU A 69 -8.71 10.00 -0.56
C GLU A 69 -8.63 8.64 -1.29
N TRP A 70 -7.48 8.34 -1.91
CA TRP A 70 -7.24 7.07 -2.58
C TRP A 70 -7.42 5.86 -1.65
N ALA A 71 -6.90 5.93 -0.42
CA ALA A 71 -7.00 4.83 0.52
C ALA A 71 -8.46 4.55 0.90
N PHE A 72 -9.28 5.59 1.08
CA PHE A 72 -10.70 5.45 1.42
C PHE A 72 -11.58 4.98 0.25
N GLU A 73 -11.19 5.28 -0.99
CA GLU A 73 -11.83 4.70 -2.18
C GLU A 73 -11.50 3.21 -2.36
N PHE A 74 -10.36 2.75 -1.81
CA PHE A 74 -9.92 1.38 -1.95
C PHE A 74 -10.61 0.45 -0.94
N PHE A 75 -11.38 -0.50 -1.46
CA PHE A 75 -12.04 -1.55 -0.67
C PHE A 75 -11.80 -2.93 -1.31
N HIS A 76 -11.39 -3.90 -0.50
CA HIS A 76 -11.21 -5.29 -0.94
C HIS A 76 -12.08 -6.22 -0.06
N PRO A 77 -13.21 -6.75 -0.59
CA PRO A 77 -14.20 -7.44 0.23
C PRO A 77 -13.68 -8.71 0.91
N LEU A 78 -12.84 -9.49 0.24
CA LEU A 78 -12.30 -10.74 0.78
C LEU A 78 -11.24 -10.56 1.88
N LEU A 79 -10.57 -9.40 1.89
CA LEU A 79 -9.46 -9.13 2.82
C LEU A 79 -9.90 -8.25 3.99
N SER A 80 -11.09 -7.67 3.89
CA SER A 80 -11.69 -6.83 4.93
C SER A 80 -12.50 -7.71 5.87
N GLU A 81 -12.30 -7.57 7.18
CA GLU A 81 -13.15 -8.23 8.17
C GLU A 81 -14.49 -7.49 8.27
N GLU A 82 -15.58 -8.23 8.45
CA GLU A 82 -16.93 -7.65 8.60
C GLU A 82 -17.07 -6.82 9.88
N ASP A 83 -16.25 -7.08 10.90
CA ASP A 83 -16.25 -6.36 12.18
C ASP A 83 -15.44 -5.04 12.13
N GLY A 84 -14.85 -4.70 10.97
CA GLY A 84 -14.05 -3.49 10.78
C GLY A 84 -12.64 -3.56 11.38
N SER A 85 -12.20 -4.73 11.84
CA SER A 85 -10.85 -4.89 12.37
C SER A 85 -9.79 -4.82 11.25
N ARG A 86 -8.78 -3.98 11.48
CA ARG A 86 -7.74 -3.65 10.50
C ARG A 86 -6.52 -4.53 10.75
N TYR A 87 -6.30 -5.53 9.90
CA TYR A 87 -5.13 -6.43 9.96
C TYR A 87 -4.08 -6.13 8.89
N GLY A 88 -4.46 -5.39 7.84
CA GLY A 88 -3.62 -5.10 6.68
C GLY A 88 -2.60 -3.97 6.85
N GLN A 89 -2.35 -3.46 8.06
CA GLN A 89 -1.37 -2.38 8.21
C GLN A 89 0.09 -2.87 8.17
N ILE A 90 0.92 -2.14 7.44
CA ILE A 90 2.37 -2.18 7.55
C ILE A 90 2.77 -1.55 8.89
N SER A 91 3.74 -2.17 9.56
CA SER A 91 4.22 -1.73 10.86
C SER A 91 5.05 -0.45 10.75
N ASP A 92 4.73 0.55 11.57
CA ASP A 92 5.45 1.82 11.64
C ASP A 92 6.90 1.65 12.11
N SER A 93 7.17 0.62 12.91
CA SER A 93 8.53 0.25 13.34
C SER A 93 9.41 -0.26 12.20
N ILE A 94 8.81 -0.64 11.06
CA ILE A 94 9.53 -1.14 9.89
C ILE A 94 9.58 -0.10 8.78
N VAL A 95 8.45 0.56 8.52
CA VAL A 95 8.32 1.57 7.46
C VAL A 95 7.70 2.83 8.02
N HIS A 96 8.49 3.89 8.08
CA HIS A 96 8.04 5.20 8.55
C HIS A 96 6.91 5.76 7.66
N ARG A 97 5.89 6.39 8.26
CA ARG A 97 4.70 6.91 7.55
C ARG A 97 5.01 7.82 6.36
N ALA A 98 6.03 8.66 6.46
CA ALA A 98 6.43 9.51 5.34
C ALA A 98 6.89 8.69 4.11
N HIS A 99 7.52 7.52 4.33
CA HIS A 99 7.92 6.64 3.25
C HIS A 99 6.73 5.84 2.70
N VAL A 100 5.80 5.42 3.56
CA VAL A 100 4.51 4.85 3.13
C VAL A 100 3.78 5.82 2.20
N ASN A 101 3.74 7.12 2.54
CA ASN A 101 3.17 8.14 1.67
C ASN A 101 3.85 8.14 0.29
N GLN A 102 5.18 8.22 0.22
CA GLN A 102 5.92 8.19 -1.05
C GLN A 102 5.63 6.94 -1.91
N LEU A 103 5.47 5.78 -1.28
CA LEU A 103 5.13 4.52 -1.96
C LEU A 103 3.71 4.56 -2.53
N VAL A 104 2.73 5.06 -1.77
CA VAL A 104 1.34 5.20 -2.26
C VAL A 104 1.26 6.22 -3.40
N GLU A 105 1.99 7.32 -3.29
CA GLU A 105 2.06 8.33 -4.34
C GLU A 105 2.58 7.73 -5.64
N ALA A 106 3.59 6.84 -5.56
CA ALA A 106 4.06 6.08 -6.72
C ALA A 106 3.00 5.14 -7.31
N ILE A 107 2.14 4.52 -6.48
CA ILE A 107 1.00 3.71 -6.95
C ILE A 107 -0.01 4.60 -7.70
N ILE A 108 -0.38 5.74 -7.11
CA ILE A 108 -1.35 6.68 -7.69
C ILE A 108 -0.84 7.21 -9.03
N ASP A 109 0.43 7.62 -9.08
CA ASP A 109 1.04 8.18 -10.28
C ASP A 109 1.23 7.12 -11.39
N GLN A 110 1.39 5.82 -11.04
CA GLN A 110 1.38 4.73 -12.03
C GLN A 110 0.01 4.57 -12.72
N LYS A 111 -1.12 4.75 -12.01
CA LYS A 111 -2.47 4.76 -12.63
C LYS A 111 -2.65 5.93 -13.61
N GLY A 112 -1.99 7.06 -13.37
CA GLY A 112 -2.03 8.25 -14.23
C GLY A 112 -1.39 8.09 -15.62
N MET A 113 -0.64 7.01 -15.87
CA MET A 113 -0.07 6.70 -17.20
C MET A 113 -0.98 5.82 -18.07
N GLY A 114 -2.15 5.40 -17.56
CA GLY A 114 -3.05 4.46 -18.26
C GLY A 114 -4.29 5.07 -18.94
N THR A 115 -4.81 6.21 -18.48
CA THR A 115 -6.00 6.85 -19.09
C THR A 115 -6.03 8.35 -18.80
N ASN A 116 -5.55 9.16 -19.75
CA ASN A 116 -5.97 10.56 -19.84
C ASN A 116 -6.52 10.85 -21.24
N PRO A 117 -7.81 10.59 -21.51
CA PRO A 117 -8.43 11.00 -22.77
C PRO A 117 -8.59 12.54 -22.89
N PHE A 118 -8.23 13.33 -21.88
CA PHE A 118 -8.51 14.77 -21.82
C PHE A 118 -7.29 15.69 -21.74
N ARG A 119 -6.06 15.19 -21.93
CA ARG A 119 -4.95 16.07 -22.35
C ARG A 119 -4.96 16.20 -23.88
N ARG A 120 -5.86 17.04 -24.40
CA ARG A 120 -5.66 17.69 -25.70
C ARG A 120 -5.28 19.14 -25.46
N SER A 121 -4.13 19.50 -26.05
CA SER A 121 -3.69 20.80 -26.58
C SER A 121 -4.27 22.06 -25.94
#